data_AF-A0A955P1W5-F1
#
_entry.id   AF-A0A955P1W5-F1
#
_cell.length_a   1.000
_cell.length_b   1.000
_cell.length_c   1.000
_cell.angle_alpha   90.00
_cell.angle_beta   90.00
_cell.angle_gamma   90.00
#
_symmetry.space_group_name_H-M   'P 1'
#
loop_
_entity.id
_entity.type
_entity.pdbx_description
1 polymer ?
#
loop_
_entity_poly.entity_id
_entity_poly.type
_entity_poly.pdbx_seq_one_letter_code
_entity_poly.pdbx_strand_id
1 'polypeptide(L)'
;MWPDWLVLLIRDIKNAFNWFRIHQWMGIPLDLILRFFVLGLVYWIARRKASLKTALLISLAILLGKEVFDTFTVRSWSRIHWPGFLDFEDVMSGVLGMAVAEIVHRVSNLLGPQEEIDEGGAEA
;
A
#
# COMPACT_ATOMS: atom_id res chain seq x y z
N MET A 1 -0.42 28.55 14.70
CA MET A 1 -0.56 27.45 15.69
C MET A 1 -1.36 26.35 15.03
N TRP A 2 -0.94 25.09 15.15
CA TRP A 2 -1.67 23.95 14.61
C TRP A 2 -2.87 23.62 15.52
N PRO A 3 -4.01 23.16 15.00
CA PRO A 3 -5.15 22.76 15.84
C PRO A 3 -4.83 21.55 16.72
N ASP A 4 -5.31 21.55 17.97
CA ASP A 4 -5.04 20.46 18.94
C ASP A 4 -5.52 19.09 18.45
N TRP A 5 -6.67 19.03 17.79
CA TRP A 5 -7.20 17.79 17.20
C TRP A 5 -6.27 17.19 16.16
N LEU A 6 -5.59 18.04 15.37
CA LEU A 6 -4.67 17.62 14.33
C LEU A 6 -3.37 17.09 14.95
N VAL A 7 -2.90 17.72 16.03
CA VAL A 7 -1.73 17.24 16.79
C VAL A 7 -2.01 15.89 17.45
N LEU A 8 -3.20 15.70 18.02
CA LEU A 8 -3.63 14.43 18.60
C LEU A 8 -3.72 13.33 17.53
N LEU A 9 -4.37 13.62 16.40
CA LEU A 9 -4.49 12.68 15.28
C LEU A 9 -3.11 12.23 14.78
N ILE A 10 -2.19 13.17 14.54
CA ILE A 10 -0.82 12.85 14.09
C ILE A 10 -0.09 11.99 15.13
N ARG A 11 -0.28 12.27 16.42
CA ARG A 11 0.33 11.50 17.50
C ARG A 11 -0.23 10.08 17.56
N ASP A 12 -1.53 9.90 17.41
CA ASP A 12 -2.17 8.58 17.40
C ASP A 12 -1.74 7.75 16.20
N ILE A 13 -1.70 8.36 15.01
CA ILE A 13 -1.17 7.74 13.79
C ILE A 13 0.28 7.30 14.03
N LYS A 14 1.12 8.17 14.58
CA LYS A 14 2.52 7.85 14.88
C LYS A 14 2.66 6.71 15.89
N ASN A 15 1.82 6.69 16.92
CA ASN A 15 1.82 5.62 17.92
C ASN A 15 1.42 4.27 17.31
N ALA A 16 0.42 4.27 16.42
CA ALA A 16 0.02 3.08 15.68
C ALA A 16 1.16 2.56 14.79
N PHE A 17 1.78 3.40 13.97
CA PHE A 17 2.93 3.01 13.15
C PHE A 17 4.10 2.48 13.99
N ASN A 18 4.40 3.13 15.11
CA ASN A 18 5.47 2.66 15.99
C ASN A 18 5.14 1.31 16.63
N TRP A 19 3.86 1.04 16.94
CA TRP A 19 3.41 -0.27 17.41
C TRP A 19 3.67 -1.36 16.35
N PHE A 20 3.29 -1.13 15.10
CA PHE A 20 3.54 -2.06 13.99
C PHE A 20 5.04 -2.27 13.71
N ARG A 21 5.85 -1.23 13.88
CA ARG A 21 7.30 -1.31 13.69
C ARG A 21 8.00 -2.16 14.75
N ILE A 22 7.52 -2.13 15.99
CA ILE A 22 8.14 -2.84 17.12
C ILE A 22 7.64 -4.29 17.23
N HIS A 23 6.46 -4.59 16.66
CA HIS A 23 5.87 -5.92 16.71
C HIS A 23 6.23 -6.77 15.49
N GLN A 24 6.49 -8.05 15.74
CA GLN A 24 6.75 -9.05 14.72
C GLN A 24 5.73 -10.17 14.83
N TRP A 25 5.30 -10.72 13.69
CA TRP A 25 4.46 -11.91 13.64
C TRP A 25 5.23 -13.03 12.93
N MET A 26 5.42 -14.15 13.63
CA MET A 26 6.20 -15.29 13.12
C MET A 26 7.61 -14.91 12.63
N GLY A 27 8.25 -13.93 13.27
CA GLY A 27 9.58 -13.42 12.89
C GLY A 27 9.59 -12.38 11.78
N ILE A 28 8.42 -12.05 11.21
CA ILE A 28 8.28 -11.03 10.16
C ILE A 28 7.81 -9.71 10.80
N PRO A 29 8.48 -8.57 10.56
CA PRO A 29 8.00 -7.26 10.98
C PRO A 29 6.58 -6.99 10.48
N LEU A 30 5.66 -6.62 11.39
CA LEU A 30 4.27 -6.32 11.01
C LEU A 30 4.18 -5.12 10.06
N ASP A 31 5.15 -4.19 10.11
CA ASP A 31 5.25 -3.08 9.18
C ASP A 31 5.38 -3.54 7.71
N LEU A 32 6.14 -4.61 7.45
CA LEU A 32 6.25 -5.19 6.11
C LEU A 32 4.91 -5.72 5.62
N ILE A 33 4.19 -6.43 6.49
CA ILE A 33 2.88 -7.00 6.19
C ILE A 33 1.88 -5.88 5.89
N LEU A 34 1.86 -4.86 6.74
CA LEU A 34 0.99 -3.70 6.57
C LEU A 34 1.29 -2.99 5.24
N ARG A 35 2.56 -2.77 4.92
CA ARG A 35 3.01 -2.09 3.70
C ARG A 35 2.64 -2.89 2.45
N PHE A 36 2.79 -4.22 2.47
CA PHE A 36 2.33 -5.12 1.41
C PHE A 36 0.84 -4.92 1.12
N PHE A 37 0.00 -5.00 2.15
CA PHE A 37 -1.45 -4.88 1.99
C PHE A 37 -1.89 -3.48 1.58
N VAL A 38 -1.33 -2.44 2.19
CA VAL A 38 -1.71 -1.04 1.90
C VAL A 38 -1.36 -0.68 0.46
N LEU A 39 -0.13 -0.96 0.01
CA LEU A 39 0.28 -0.64 -1.36
C LEU A 39 -0.40 -1.53 -2.39
N GLY A 40 -0.60 -2.83 -2.08
CA GLY A 40 -1.39 -3.71 -2.94
C GLY A 40 -2.82 -3.24 -3.12
N LEU A 41 -3.49 -2.84 -2.02
CA LEU A 41 -4.87 -2.35 -2.04
C LEU A 41 -4.99 -1.01 -2.79
N VAL A 42 -4.11 -0.05 -2.48
CA VAL A 42 -4.06 1.25 -3.17
C VAL A 42 -3.84 1.05 -4.66
N TYR A 43 -2.87 0.22 -5.04
CA TYR A 43 -2.57 -0.07 -6.42
C TYR A 43 -3.76 -0.72 -7.12
N TRP A 44 -4.39 -1.72 -6.49
CA TRP A 44 -5.57 -2.39 -7.05
C TRP A 44 -6.72 -1.41 -7.32
N ILE A 45 -7.03 -0.55 -6.34
CA ILE A 45 -8.08 0.48 -6.47
C ILE A 45 -7.72 1.47 -7.58
N ALA A 46 -6.48 1.95 -7.61
CA ALA A 46 -6.00 2.86 -8.65
C ALA A 46 -6.09 2.20 -10.03
N ARG A 47 -5.74 0.91 -10.14
CA ARG A 47 -5.72 0.16 -11.39
C ARG A 47 -7.10 -0.05 -11.99
N ARG A 48 -8.16 -0.09 -11.17
CA ARG A 48 -9.56 -0.13 -11.64
C ARG A 48 -9.99 1.10 -12.41
N LYS A 49 -9.36 2.26 -12.19
CA LYS A 49 -9.75 3.55 -12.80
C LYS A 49 -8.67 4.21 -13.64
N ALA A 50 -7.41 3.79 -13.50
CA ALA A 50 -6.27 4.46 -14.10
C ALA A 50 -5.38 3.49 -14.88
N SER A 51 -4.56 4.07 -15.77
CA SER A 51 -3.54 3.32 -16.52
C SER A 51 -2.50 2.72 -15.57
N LEU A 52 -1.81 1.66 -16.02
CA LEU A 52 -0.72 1.00 -15.28
C LEU A 52 0.30 2.03 -14.74
N LYS A 53 0.75 2.95 -15.59
CA LYS A 53 1.73 3.99 -15.25
C LYS A 53 1.22 4.89 -14.14
N THR A 54 -0.04 5.31 -14.22
CA THR A 54 -0.66 6.19 -13.21
C THR A 54 -0.83 5.48 -11.88
N ALA A 55 -1.26 4.21 -11.87
CA ALA A 55 -1.39 3.42 -10.65
C ALA A 55 -0.04 3.19 -9.96
N LEU A 56 1.01 2.92 -10.74
CA LEU A 56 2.38 2.82 -10.24
C LEU A 56 2.84 4.15 -9.62
N LEU A 57 2.63 5.28 -10.31
CA LEU A 57 3.01 6.60 -9.81
C LEU A 57 2.29 6.98 -8.52
N ILE A 58 0.99 6.71 -8.40
CA ILE A 58 0.22 6.97 -7.17
C ILE A 58 0.78 6.14 -6.01
N SER A 59 1.02 4.85 -6.24
CA SER A 59 1.52 3.95 -5.20
C SER A 59 2.95 4.32 -4.78
N LEU A 60 3.80 4.69 -5.75
CA LEU A 60 5.15 5.18 -5.49
C LEU A 60 5.14 6.52 -4.73
N ALA A 61 4.24 7.44 -5.08
CA ALA A 61 4.08 8.70 -4.36
C ALA A 61 3.65 8.49 -2.90
N ILE A 62 2.82 7.49 -2.62
CA ILE A 62 2.45 7.12 -1.25
C ILE A 62 3.64 6.52 -0.49
N LEU A 63 4.41 5.64 -1.14
CA LEU A 63 5.62 5.06 -0.55
C LEU A 63 6.64 6.14 -0.20
N LEU A 64 6.93 7.05 -1.13
CA LEU A 64 7.83 8.18 -0.90
C LEU A 64 7.25 9.16 0.14
N GLY A 65 5.94 9.40 0.10
CA GLY A 65 5.25 10.26 1.06
C GLY A 65 5.38 9.77 2.50
N LYS A 66 5.32 8.45 2.73
CA LYS A 66 5.58 7.84 4.04
C LYS A 66 7.01 8.11 4.50
N GLU A 67 8.01 7.88 3.65
CA GLU A 67 9.42 8.10 4.02
C GLU A 67 9.72 9.57 4.31
N VAL A 68 9.14 10.48 3.52
CA VAL A 68 9.21 11.92 3.76
C VAL A 68 8.55 12.27 5.10
N PHE A 69 7.35 11.75 5.37
CA PHE A 69 6.64 11.99 6.64
C PHE A 69 7.42 11.48 7.84
N ASP A 70 7.99 10.28 7.78
CA ASP A 70 8.84 9.75 8.84
C ASP A 70 10.06 10.65 9.07
N THR A 71 10.72 11.10 8.00
CA THR A 71 11.86 12.02 8.07
C THR A 71 11.49 13.34 8.76
N PHE A 72 10.35 13.94 8.40
CA PHE A 72 9.92 15.23 8.96
C PHE A 72 9.30 15.11 10.37
N THR A 73 8.74 13.96 10.75
CA THR A 73 8.14 13.75 12.07
C THR A 73 9.11 13.26 13.14
N VAL A 74 10.36 12.95 12.78
CA VAL A 74 11.45 12.71 13.74
C VAL A 74 11.93 14.08 14.28
N ARG A 75 11.54 14.39 15.52
CA ARG A 75 11.85 15.65 16.24
C ARG A 75 13.34 15.84 16.61
N SER A 76 14.24 15.03 16.06
CA SER A 76 15.65 14.91 16.45
C SER A 76 16.46 14.57 15.20
N TRP A 77 17.10 15.60 14.62
CA TRP A 77 17.98 15.48 13.45
C TRP A 77 19.11 14.43 13.65
N SER A 78 19.50 14.21 14.89
CA SER A 78 20.47 13.20 15.32
C SER A 78 20.01 11.74 15.20
N ARG A 79 18.77 11.49 14.79
CA ARG A 79 18.22 10.14 14.56
C ARG A 79 17.95 9.81 13.10
N ILE A 80 18.31 10.70 12.17
CA ILE A 80 18.34 10.38 10.73
C ILE A 80 19.34 9.23 10.56
N HIS A 81 18.84 8.02 10.41
CA HIS A 81 19.65 6.86 10.06
C HIS A 81 19.88 6.89 8.56
N TRP A 82 21.09 6.49 8.15
CA TRP A 82 21.35 6.15 6.76
C TRP A 82 20.45 4.98 6.35
N PRO A 83 19.97 4.96 5.09
CA PRO A 83 19.04 3.93 4.67
C PRO A 83 19.66 2.55 4.86
N GLY A 84 19.02 1.77 5.72
CA GLY A 84 19.51 0.45 6.13
C GLY A 84 18.93 -0.65 5.25
N PHE A 85 19.37 -1.88 5.48
CA PHE A 85 18.82 -3.08 4.81
C PHE A 85 17.30 -3.21 5.01
N LEU A 86 16.79 -2.71 6.14
CA LEU A 86 15.36 -2.66 6.46
C LEU A 86 14.54 -1.81 5.46
N ASP A 87 15.13 -0.75 4.90
CA ASP A 87 14.43 0.10 3.91
C ASP A 87 14.26 -0.62 2.56
N PHE A 88 15.17 -1.54 2.24
CA PHE A 88 15.06 -2.36 1.03
C PHE A 88 13.94 -3.41 1.17
N GLU A 89 13.87 -4.09 2.31
CA GLU A 89 12.80 -5.06 2.60
C GLU A 89 11.42 -4.39 2.56
N ASP A 90 11.34 -3.18 3.11
CA ASP A 90 10.17 -2.32 3.06
C ASP A 90 9.72 -1.98 1.63
N VAL A 91 10.64 -1.55 0.78
CA VAL A 91 10.34 -1.28 -0.63
C VAL A 91 9.91 -2.56 -1.35
N MET A 92 10.64 -3.65 -1.15
CA MET A 92 10.35 -4.94 -1.79
C MET A 92 8.99 -5.48 -1.38
N SER A 93 8.61 -5.39 -0.10
CA SER A 93 7.30 -5.80 0.39
C SER A 93 6.18 -5.01 -0.27
N GLY A 94 6.34 -3.69 -0.40
CA GLY A 94 5.41 -2.82 -1.10
C GLY A 94 5.25 -3.20 -2.58
N VAL A 95 6.36 -3.41 -3.28
CA VAL A 95 6.38 -3.82 -4.70
C VAL A 95 5.74 -5.19 -4.89
N LEU A 96 5.99 -6.15 -3.99
CA LEU A 96 5.35 -7.46 -4.02
C LEU A 96 3.83 -7.36 -3.85
N GLY A 97 3.35 -6.49 -2.96
CA GLY A 97 1.92 -6.22 -2.80
C GLY A 97 1.28 -5.70 -4.09
N MET A 98 1.96 -4.77 -4.77
CA MET A 98 1.52 -4.23 -6.07
C MET A 98 1.52 -5.30 -7.17
N ALA A 99 2.55 -6.15 -7.21
CA ALA A 99 2.64 -7.24 -8.18
C ALA A 99 1.51 -8.26 -7.99
N VAL A 100 1.23 -8.67 -6.75
CA VAL A 100 0.09 -9.54 -6.42
C VAL A 100 -1.23 -8.90 -6.82
N ALA A 101 -1.40 -7.60 -6.53
CA ALA A 101 -2.59 -6.86 -6.93
C ALA A 101 -2.78 -6.78 -8.46
N GLU A 102 -1.70 -6.62 -9.23
CA GLU A 102 -1.75 -6.65 -10.70
C GLU A 102 -2.12 -8.05 -11.22
N ILE A 103 -1.58 -9.11 -10.62
CA ILE A 103 -1.94 -10.50 -10.96
C ILE A 103 -3.43 -10.72 -10.71
N VAL A 104 -3.92 -10.36 -9.52
CA VAL A 104 -5.34 -10.47 -9.16
C VAL A 104 -6.21 -9.68 -10.12
N HIS A 105 -5.81 -8.44 -10.46
CA HIS A 105 -6.54 -7.63 -11.43
C HIS A 105 -6.61 -8.28 -12.82
N ARG A 106 -5.49 -8.80 -13.33
CA ARG A 106 -5.44 -9.50 -14.62
C ARG A 106 -6.28 -10.76 -14.62
N VAL A 107 -6.17 -11.58 -13.57
CA VAL A 107 -6.98 -12.80 -13.43
C VAL A 107 -8.46 -12.44 -13.34
N SER A 108 -8.84 -11.41 -12.59
CA SER A 108 -10.24 -10.97 -12.50
C SER A 108 -10.80 -10.46 -13.83
N ASN A 109 -9.96 -9.84 -14.68
CA ASN A 109 -10.38 -9.40 -16.00
C ASN A 109 -10.45 -10.58 -17.00
N LEU A 110 -9.60 -11.60 -16.84
CA LEU A 110 -9.66 -12.83 -17.64
C LEU A 110 -10.87 -13.70 -17.28
N LEU A 111 -11.33 -13.61 -16.03
CA LEU A 111 -12.53 -14.26 -15.52
C LEU A 111 -13.77 -13.34 -15.59
N GLY A 112 -13.72 -12.28 -16.41
CA GLY A 112 -14.84 -11.38 -16.66
C GLY A 112 -16.10 -12.15 -17.11
N PRO A 113 -17.30 -11.59 -16.87
CA PRO A 113 -18.55 -12.33 -16.83
C PRO A 113 -18.78 -13.13 -18.12
N GLN A 114 -19.06 -14.43 -17.97
CA GLN A 114 -19.71 -15.21 -19.02
C GLN A 114 -21.18 -14.75 -19.13
N GLU A 115 -21.40 -13.61 -19.78
CA GLU A 115 -22.63 -13.34 -20.53
C GLU A 115 -22.15 -13.40 -21.99
N GLU A 116 -22.58 -14.31 -22.87
CA GLU A 116 -23.93 -14.81 -23.13
C GLU A 116 -23.89 -16.34 -23.30
N ILE A 117 -24.61 -17.09 -22.46
CA ILE A 117 -25.23 -18.32 -22.97
C ILE A 117 -26.52 -17.84 -23.64
N ASP A 118 -26.40 -17.77 -24.96
CA ASP A 118 -27.43 -17.68 -25.97
C ASP A 118 -28.72 -18.41 -25.56
N GLU A 119 -29.67 -17.71 -24.90
CA GLU A 119 -31.08 -18.13 -24.83
C GLU A 119 -31.85 -17.63 -26.07
N GLY A 120 -31.16 -17.39 -27.20
CA GLY A 120 -31.75 -17.30 -28.53
C GLY A 120 -31.97 -18.68 -29.13
N GLY A 121 -32.90 -19.48 -28.58
CA GLY A 121 -33.05 -20.87 -29.03
C GLY A 121 -34.33 -21.58 -28.63
N ALA A 122 -35.47 -20.88 -28.59
CA ALA A 122 -36.78 -21.55 -28.56
C ALA A 122 -37.81 -20.73 -29.36
N GLU A 123 -37.59 -20.63 -30.68
CA GLU A 123 -38.71 -20.60 -31.60
C GLU A 123 -39.29 -22.01 -31.72
N ALA A 124 -40.51 -22.20 -31.22
CA ALA A 124 -41.57 -23.03 -31.83
C ALA A 124 -42.87 -22.89 -31.02
#